data_AF-A0A845C7C5-F1
#
_entry.id   AF-A0A845C7C5-F1
#
_cell.length_a   1.000
_cell.length_b   1.000
_cell.length_c   1.000
_cell.angle_alpha   90.00
_cell.angle_beta   90.00
_cell.angle_gamma   90.00
#
_symmetry.space_group_name_H-M   'P 1'
#
loop_
_entity.id
_entity.type
_entity.pdbx_description
1 polymer ?
#
loop_
_entity_poly.entity_id
_entity_poly.type
_entity_poly.pdbx_seq_one_letter_code
_entity_poly.pdbx_strand_id
1 'polypeptide(L)'
;MSRPNIVMIVADDHAPAAIGAYGARVNRTPNLDSLAADGLRLDRCFCTNSICTPARASIMTGKYSHTTGIRTLNDVIDHDRESTIGMWLQEAGYQTAMIGKWHLGHGGSSDPHGFDYWNVLPVQGAYRDPTTIEMGREQRHRGYVTDLLTDLSLAWLDSCEGDRPFFLY
;
A
#
# COMPACT_ATOMS: atom_id res chain seq x y z
N MET A 1 18.00 3.49 20.77
CA MET A 1 17.69 3.98 19.42
C MET A 1 16.17 4.12 19.34
N SER A 2 15.67 5.22 18.77
CA SER A 2 14.24 5.34 18.45
C SER A 2 13.88 4.36 17.33
N ARG A 3 12.65 3.84 17.34
CA ARG A 3 12.15 2.99 16.25
C ARG A 3 11.93 3.85 15.00
N PRO A 4 12.29 3.38 13.80
CA PRO A 4 12.14 4.17 12.57
C PRO A 4 10.68 4.27 12.14
N ASN A 5 10.36 5.32 11.40
CA ASN A 5 9.12 5.38 10.62
C ASN A 5 9.27 4.54 9.35
N ILE A 6 8.15 4.00 8.86
CA ILE A 6 8.11 3.12 7.68
C ILE A 6 7.08 3.68 6.69
N VAL A 7 7.49 3.91 5.44
CA VAL A 7 6.59 4.23 4.32
C VAL A 7 6.80 3.20 3.23
N MET A 8 5.73 2.51 2.82
CA MET A 8 5.76 1.47 1.79
C MET A 8 5.00 1.92 0.55
N ILE A 9 5.72 2.42 -0.46
CA ILE A 9 5.11 2.88 -1.71
C ILE A 9 5.01 1.72 -2.70
N VAL A 10 3.79 1.30 -3.04
CA VAL A 10 3.53 0.20 -4.00
C VAL A 10 2.76 0.72 -5.22
N ALA A 11 3.47 0.88 -6.33
CA ALA A 11 2.84 1.21 -7.62
C ALA A 11 2.13 -0.02 -8.22
N ASP A 12 1.11 0.23 -9.05
CA ASP A 12 0.33 -0.82 -9.72
C ASP A 12 0.73 -0.91 -11.20
N ASP A 13 1.11 -2.10 -11.67
CA ASP A 13 1.62 -2.39 -13.01
C ASP A 13 2.82 -1.54 -13.50
N HIS A 14 3.51 -0.83 -12.60
CA HIS A 14 4.70 -0.06 -12.94
C HIS A 14 5.91 -0.99 -13.13
N ALA A 15 6.58 -0.88 -14.28
CA ALA A 15 7.69 -1.74 -14.65
C ALA A 15 9.06 -1.04 -14.52
N PRO A 16 10.15 -1.78 -14.22
CA PRO A 16 11.50 -1.22 -14.17
C PRO A 16 11.93 -0.47 -15.43
N ALA A 17 11.46 -0.91 -16.61
CA ALA A 17 11.77 -0.25 -17.89
C ALA A 17 11.19 1.18 -18.01
N ALA A 18 10.31 1.59 -17.09
CA ALA A 18 9.74 2.92 -16.96
C ALA A 18 10.27 3.70 -15.74
N ILE A 19 11.36 3.26 -15.11
CA ILE A 19 12.03 3.99 -14.01
C ILE A 19 13.46 4.36 -14.43
N GLY A 20 13.80 5.65 -14.31
CA GLY A 20 15.10 6.22 -14.70
C GLY A 20 16.28 5.52 -14.02
N ALA A 21 16.17 5.25 -12.72
CA ALA A 21 17.16 4.48 -11.95
C ALA A 21 17.42 3.07 -12.48
N TYR A 22 16.50 2.49 -13.27
CA TYR A 22 16.67 1.20 -13.94
C TYR A 22 17.00 1.32 -15.44
N GLY A 23 17.31 2.54 -15.91
CA GLY A 23 17.71 2.80 -17.30
C GLY A 23 16.56 3.09 -18.26
N ALA A 24 15.41 3.54 -17.76
CA ALA A 24 14.26 3.88 -18.61
C ALA A 24 14.59 4.89 -19.71
N ARG A 25 13.95 4.70 -20.86
CA ARG A 25 14.06 5.59 -22.04
C ARG A 25 12.73 6.21 -22.46
N VAL A 26 11.65 5.87 -21.75
CA VAL A 26 10.26 6.25 -22.14
C VAL A 26 9.70 7.40 -21.31
N ASN A 27 10.20 7.62 -20.10
CA ASN A 27 9.74 8.62 -19.16
C ASN A 27 10.88 9.08 -18.23
N ARG A 28 10.59 10.06 -17.36
CA ARG A 28 11.52 10.58 -16.34
C ARG A 28 10.92 10.42 -14.96
N THR A 29 11.71 9.96 -13.99
CA THR A 29 11.27 9.69 -12.61
C THR A 29 12.21 10.31 -11.58
N PRO A 30 12.46 11.64 -11.62
CA PRO A 30 13.55 12.25 -10.86
C PRO A 30 13.50 11.99 -9.35
N ASN A 31 12.30 11.92 -8.75
CA ASN A 31 12.15 11.65 -7.32
C ASN A 31 12.47 10.18 -6.97
N LEU A 32 12.07 9.21 -7.80
CA LEU A 32 12.46 7.81 -7.62
C LEU A 32 13.96 7.61 -7.87
N ASP A 33 14.50 8.36 -8.83
CA ASP A 33 15.92 8.32 -9.16
C ASP A 33 16.77 8.87 -8.00
N SER A 34 16.31 9.93 -7.32
CA SER A 34 16.93 10.44 -6.09
C SER A 34 16.90 9.39 -4.97
N LEU A 35 15.75 8.75 -4.73
CA LEU A 35 15.65 7.68 -3.71
C LEU A 35 16.61 6.52 -3.97
N ALA A 36 16.82 6.16 -5.24
CA ALA A 36 17.78 5.13 -5.62
C ALA A 36 19.24 5.58 -5.44
N ALA A 37 19.55 6.86 -5.70
CA ALA A 37 20.89 7.43 -5.56
C ALA A 37 21.29 7.63 -4.09
N ASP A 38 20.35 8.05 -3.24
CA ASP A 38 20.56 8.32 -1.82
C ASP A 38 20.34 7.08 -0.94
N GLY A 39 19.90 5.96 -1.54
CA GLY A 39 19.51 4.75 -0.84
C GLY A 39 20.07 3.47 -1.46
N LEU A 40 19.24 2.43 -1.49
CA LEU A 40 19.58 1.12 -2.06
C LEU A 40 18.60 0.76 -3.19
N ARG A 41 19.14 0.43 -4.37
CA ARG A 41 18.39 -0.14 -5.50
C ARG A 41 18.64 -1.64 -5.59
N LEU A 42 17.59 -2.43 -5.80
CA LEU A 42 17.68 -3.88 -5.98
C LEU A 42 17.47 -4.28 -7.43
N ASP A 43 18.49 -4.83 -8.08
CA ASP A 43 18.38 -5.30 -9.47
C ASP A 43 17.65 -6.65 -9.60
N ARG A 44 17.40 -7.32 -8.47
CA ARG A 44 16.77 -8.65 -8.37
C ARG A 44 15.80 -8.71 -7.19
N CYS A 45 14.68 -7.99 -7.32
CA CYS A 45 13.55 -8.05 -6.40
C CYS A 45 12.33 -8.59 -7.15
N PHE A 46 11.67 -9.61 -6.60
CA PHE A 46 10.60 -10.34 -7.29
C PHE A 46 9.34 -10.39 -6.44
N CYS A 47 8.18 -10.18 -7.08
CA CYS A 47 6.91 -10.54 -6.48
C CYS A 47 6.76 -12.07 -6.42
N THR A 48 6.08 -12.57 -5.40
CA THR A 48 5.77 -14.01 -5.24
C THR A 48 4.68 -14.49 -6.20
N ASN A 49 3.90 -13.56 -6.75
CA ASN A 49 2.86 -13.81 -7.75
C ASN A 49 2.73 -12.58 -8.65
N SER A 50 2.65 -12.77 -9.96
CA SER A 50 2.61 -11.69 -10.97
C SER A 50 1.20 -11.18 -11.25
N ILE A 51 0.38 -11.03 -10.18
CA ILE A 51 -0.98 -10.48 -10.26
C ILE A 51 -1.37 -9.81 -8.93
N CYS A 52 -2.20 -8.77 -9.02
CA CYS A 52 -2.41 -7.75 -7.99
C CYS A 52 -2.79 -8.28 -6.58
N THR A 53 -3.94 -8.94 -6.43
CA THR A 53 -4.46 -9.44 -5.14
C THR A 53 -3.51 -10.41 -4.43
N PRO A 54 -3.01 -11.49 -5.09
CA PRO A 54 -2.05 -12.40 -4.46
C PRO A 54 -0.70 -11.75 -4.12
N ALA A 55 -0.20 -10.82 -4.95
CA ALA A 55 1.03 -10.08 -4.66
C ALA A 55 0.88 -9.22 -3.39
N ARG A 56 -0.23 -8.47 -3.28
CA ARG A 56 -0.55 -7.66 -2.09
C ARG A 56 -0.72 -8.53 -0.85
N ALA A 57 -1.37 -9.69 -0.99
CA ALA A 57 -1.50 -10.64 0.12
C ALA A 57 -0.13 -11.12 0.62
N SER A 58 0.80 -11.41 -0.29
CA SER A 58 2.16 -11.79 0.08
C SER A 58 2.94 -10.66 0.75
N ILE A 59 2.78 -9.41 0.29
CA ILE A 59 3.39 -8.25 0.95
C ILE A 59 2.84 -8.10 2.38
N MET A 60 1.52 -8.20 2.54
CA MET A 60 0.85 -8.00 3.82
C MET A 60 1.15 -9.11 4.83
N THR A 61 1.17 -10.37 4.39
CA THR A 61 1.26 -11.55 5.29
C THR A 61 2.66 -12.15 5.39
N GLY A 62 3.58 -11.80 4.50
CA GLY A 62 4.89 -12.45 4.36
C GLY A 62 4.83 -13.90 3.88
N LYS A 63 3.66 -14.37 3.39
CA LYS A 63 3.43 -15.76 2.97
C LYS A 63 3.18 -15.86 1.47
N TYR A 64 3.51 -17.01 0.88
CA TYR A 64 3.16 -17.30 -0.52
C TYR A 64 1.65 -17.52 -0.69
N SER A 65 1.15 -17.24 -1.90
CA SER A 65 -0.26 -17.45 -2.29
C SER A 65 -0.79 -18.87 -2.05
N HIS A 66 0.07 -19.89 -2.14
CA HIS A 66 -0.33 -21.27 -1.88
C HIS A 66 -0.55 -21.55 -0.38
N THR A 67 0.09 -20.77 0.49
CA THR A 67 -0.04 -20.84 1.96
C THR A 67 -1.27 -20.09 2.45
N THR A 68 -1.51 -18.87 1.96
CA THR A 68 -2.68 -18.06 2.34
C THR A 68 -3.98 -18.53 1.66
N GLY A 69 -3.86 -19.22 0.52
CA GLY A 69 -5.01 -19.61 -0.31
C GLY A 69 -5.47 -18.51 -1.28
N ILE A 70 -4.92 -17.30 -1.19
CA ILE A 70 -5.25 -16.16 -2.06
C ILE A 70 -4.43 -16.28 -3.35
N ARG A 71 -5.04 -16.79 -4.42
CA ARG A 71 -4.34 -17.22 -5.65
C ARG A 71 -4.77 -16.45 -6.90
N THR A 72 -5.91 -15.78 -6.85
CA THR A 72 -6.55 -15.07 -7.96
C THR A 72 -7.01 -13.67 -7.54
N LEU A 73 -7.52 -12.88 -8.49
CA LEU A 73 -8.11 -11.56 -8.22
C LEU A 73 -9.47 -11.64 -7.51
N ASN A 74 -10.11 -12.80 -7.48
CA ASN A 74 -11.43 -12.98 -6.86
C ASN A 74 -11.34 -13.44 -5.40
N ASP A 75 -10.15 -13.79 -4.93
CA ASP A 75 -9.92 -14.21 -3.55
C ASP A 75 -9.84 -12.98 -2.63
N VAL A 76 -10.23 -13.16 -1.37
CA VAL A 76 -10.20 -12.12 -0.34
C VAL A 76 -9.39 -12.58 0.87
N ILE A 77 -8.83 -11.65 1.62
CA ILE A 77 -8.19 -11.94 2.90
C ILE A 77 -9.24 -12.16 3.98
N ASP A 78 -8.93 -13.09 4.89
CA ASP A 78 -9.73 -13.35 6.08
C ASP A 78 -8.85 -13.10 7.31
N HIS A 79 -9.07 -11.96 7.97
CA HIS A 79 -8.29 -11.55 9.13
C HIS A 79 -8.50 -12.42 10.37
N ASP A 80 -9.50 -13.31 10.37
CA ASP A 80 -9.63 -14.34 11.42
C ASP A 80 -8.57 -15.45 11.26
N ARG A 81 -7.91 -15.52 10.10
CA ARG A 81 -6.93 -16.55 9.74
C ARG A 81 -5.55 -15.99 9.41
N GLU A 82 -5.49 -14.75 8.91
CA GLU A 82 -4.26 -14.14 8.42
C GLU A 82 -3.97 -12.81 9.13
N SER A 83 -2.84 -12.76 9.83
CA SER A 83 -2.26 -11.52 10.35
C SER A 83 -1.45 -10.80 9.27
N THR A 84 -1.45 -9.48 9.33
CA THR A 84 -0.71 -8.62 8.39
C THR A 84 0.35 -7.78 9.08
N ILE A 85 1.27 -7.22 8.30
CA ILE A 85 2.26 -6.24 8.74
C ILE A 85 1.63 -5.03 9.44
N GLY A 86 0.43 -4.60 9.01
CA GLY A 86 -0.34 -3.57 9.70
C GLY A 86 -0.64 -3.98 11.14
N MET A 87 -1.24 -5.17 11.33
CA MET A 87 -1.58 -5.69 12.67
C MET A 87 -0.36 -5.81 13.57
N TRP A 88 0.75 -6.34 13.04
CA TRP A 88 1.99 -6.50 13.81
C TRP A 88 2.61 -5.15 14.20
N LEU A 89 2.59 -4.16 13.31
CA LEU A 89 3.15 -2.83 13.61
C LEU A 89 2.24 -2.05 14.55
N GLN A 90 0.92 -2.15 14.41
CA GLN A 90 -0.04 -1.55 15.34
C GLN A 90 0.13 -2.14 16.75
N GLU A 91 0.22 -3.47 16.88
CA GLU A 91 0.49 -4.13 18.17
C GLU A 91 1.84 -3.69 18.76
N ALA A 92 2.85 -3.45 17.92
CA ALA A 92 4.12 -2.89 18.33
C ALA A 92 4.05 -1.39 18.72
N GLY A 93 2.90 -0.74 18.59
CA GLY A 93 2.68 0.65 18.99
C GLY A 93 3.07 1.69 17.93
N TYR A 94 3.05 1.30 16.65
CA TYR A 94 3.11 2.25 15.55
C TYR A 94 1.74 2.91 15.32
N GLN A 95 1.75 4.14 14.84
CA GLN A 95 0.60 4.76 14.18
C GLN A 95 0.51 4.18 12.77
N THR A 96 -0.63 3.66 12.36
CA THR A 96 -0.74 2.82 11.16
C THR A 96 -1.76 3.36 10.17
N ALA A 97 -1.38 3.48 8.90
CA ALA A 97 -2.29 3.85 7.81
C ALA A 97 -2.17 2.98 6.55
N MET A 98 -3.33 2.77 5.91
CA MET A 98 -3.49 2.14 4.60
C MET A 98 -4.22 3.10 3.66
N ILE A 99 -3.53 3.66 2.67
CA ILE A 99 -4.10 4.65 1.74
C ILE A 99 -3.92 4.16 0.30
N GLY A 100 -5.02 4.16 -0.47
CA GLY A 100 -5.00 3.75 -1.88
C GLY A 100 -5.49 2.31 -2.10
N LYS A 101 -4.74 1.48 -2.84
CA LYS A 101 -5.29 0.21 -3.34
C LYS A 101 -5.08 -0.95 -2.36
N TRP A 102 -6.14 -1.35 -1.67
CA TRP A 102 -6.15 -2.54 -0.80
C TRP A 102 -6.23 -3.84 -1.60
N HIS A 103 -7.31 -4.01 -2.36
CA HIS A 103 -7.54 -5.14 -3.29
C HIS A 103 -7.42 -6.54 -2.65
N LEU A 104 -7.71 -6.67 -1.35
CA LEU A 104 -7.79 -7.94 -0.62
C LEU A 104 -9.21 -8.25 -0.13
N GLY A 105 -10.22 -7.64 -0.74
CA GLY A 105 -11.63 -7.76 -0.35
C GLY A 105 -12.19 -6.49 0.29
N HIS A 106 -13.47 -6.54 0.64
CA HIS A 106 -14.20 -5.47 1.33
C HIS A 106 -15.32 -6.06 2.18
N GLY A 107 -15.53 -5.48 3.34
CA GLY A 107 -16.51 -5.87 4.34
C GLY A 107 -16.03 -6.98 5.27
N GLY A 108 -16.52 -6.94 6.51
CA GLY A 108 -16.29 -8.00 7.50
C GLY A 108 -14.81 -8.19 7.82
N SER A 109 -14.33 -9.44 7.78
CA SER A 109 -12.94 -9.79 8.05
C SER A 109 -11.97 -9.47 6.91
N SER A 110 -12.44 -8.86 5.81
CA SER A 110 -11.61 -8.49 4.65
C SER A 110 -11.29 -6.99 4.56
N ASP A 111 -11.93 -6.13 5.37
CA ASP A 111 -11.56 -4.72 5.46
C ASP A 111 -10.14 -4.56 6.03
N PRO A 112 -9.40 -3.48 5.71
CA PRO A 112 -8.06 -3.26 6.26
C PRO A 112 -8.06 -3.35 7.80
N HIS A 113 -7.35 -4.35 8.33
CA HIS A 113 -7.19 -4.57 9.77
C HIS A 113 -5.73 -4.33 10.18
N GLY A 114 -5.54 -3.80 11.40
CA GLY A 114 -4.23 -3.39 11.87
C GLY A 114 -3.81 -1.99 11.40
N PHE A 115 -4.78 -1.16 11.02
CA PHE A 115 -4.56 0.21 10.58
C PHE A 115 -5.46 1.15 11.40
N ASP A 116 -4.86 2.10 12.12
CA ASP A 116 -5.57 3.15 12.86
C ASP A 116 -6.39 4.06 11.92
N TYR A 117 -5.90 4.21 10.68
CA TYR A 117 -6.56 4.91 9.59
C TYR A 117 -6.50 4.11 8.30
N TRP A 118 -7.60 4.05 7.55
CA TRP A 118 -7.55 3.56 6.19
C TRP A 118 -8.54 4.28 5.27
N ASN A 119 -8.07 4.54 4.05
CA ASN A 119 -8.81 5.21 3.00
C ASN A 119 -8.46 4.58 1.66
N VAL A 120 -9.33 3.67 1.20
CA VAL A 120 -8.97 2.74 0.12
C VAL A 120 -9.87 2.86 -1.10
N LEU A 121 -9.33 2.50 -2.26
CA LEU A 121 -10.09 2.45 -3.50
C LEU A 121 -10.97 1.20 -3.55
N PRO A 122 -12.27 1.32 -3.88
CA PRO A 122 -13.11 0.15 -4.13
C PRO A 122 -12.68 -0.54 -5.42
N VAL A 123 -12.53 -1.87 -5.37
CA VAL A 123 -12.17 -2.71 -6.52
C VAL A 123 -10.88 -2.23 -7.21
N GLN A 124 -10.95 -1.72 -8.44
CA GLN A 124 -9.81 -1.23 -9.22
C GLN A 124 -9.56 0.27 -9.02
N GLY A 125 -10.51 1.01 -8.41
CA GLY A 125 -10.53 2.46 -8.38
C GLY A 125 -10.85 3.11 -9.74
N ALA A 126 -11.02 4.43 -9.72
CA ALA A 126 -11.17 5.25 -10.92
C ALA A 126 -10.08 6.32 -10.94
N TYR A 127 -9.58 6.66 -12.13
CA TYR A 127 -8.51 7.67 -12.24
C TYR A 127 -9.01 9.10 -12.02
N ARG A 128 -10.24 9.41 -12.43
CA ARG A 128 -10.84 10.75 -12.31
C ARG A 128 -12.07 10.69 -11.41
N ASP A 129 -12.18 11.70 -10.55
CA ASP A 129 -13.26 11.88 -9.57
C ASP A 129 -13.60 10.57 -8.81
N PRO A 130 -12.60 9.92 -8.18
CA PRO A 130 -12.78 8.59 -7.59
C PRO A 130 -13.70 8.62 -6.38
N THR A 131 -14.33 7.47 -6.14
CA THR A 131 -14.85 7.12 -4.81
C THR A 131 -13.77 6.39 -4.04
N THR A 132 -13.60 6.73 -2.76
CA THR A 132 -12.82 5.95 -1.80
C THR A 132 -13.72 5.44 -0.68
N ILE A 133 -13.22 4.49 0.12
CA ILE A 133 -13.87 3.99 1.32
C ILE A 133 -12.94 4.34 2.48
N GLU A 134 -13.35 5.32 3.26
CA GLU A 134 -12.61 5.82 4.42
C GLU A 134 -13.28 5.31 5.69
N MET A 135 -12.56 4.51 6.47
CA MET A 135 -13.06 3.93 7.73
C MET A 135 -14.48 3.33 7.58
N GLY A 136 -14.69 2.60 6.49
CA GLY A 136 -15.96 1.94 6.17
C GLY A 136 -17.03 2.83 5.53
N ARG A 137 -16.73 4.08 5.18
CA ARG A 137 -17.69 5.03 4.58
C ARG A 137 -17.22 5.48 3.21
N GLU A 138 -18.11 5.39 2.23
CA GLU A 138 -17.83 5.90 0.89
C GLU A 138 -17.71 7.42 0.87
N GLN A 139 -16.69 7.92 0.17
CA GLN A 139 -16.47 9.34 -0.08
C GLN A 139 -16.13 9.57 -1.54
N ARG A 140 -16.79 10.55 -2.15
CA ARG A 140 -16.52 10.94 -3.54
C ARG A 140 -15.64 12.16 -3.58
N HIS A 141 -14.57 12.06 -4.36
CA HIS A 141 -13.59 13.12 -4.53
C HIS A 141 -13.65 13.70 -5.93
N ARG A 142 -13.10 14.90 -6.09
CA ARG A 142 -12.84 15.50 -7.40
C ARG A 142 -11.34 15.50 -7.68
N GLY A 143 -10.96 15.35 -8.94
CA GLY A 143 -9.56 15.42 -9.36
C GLY A 143 -9.01 14.09 -9.84
N TYR A 144 -7.68 13.93 -9.77
CA TYR A 144 -6.98 12.75 -10.25
C TYR A 144 -6.48 11.90 -9.08
N VAL A 145 -6.71 10.59 -9.14
CA VAL A 145 -6.50 9.67 -8.00
C VAL A 145 -5.06 9.66 -7.50
N THR A 146 -4.07 9.81 -8.39
CA THR A 146 -2.65 9.81 -7.97
C THR A 146 -2.33 11.01 -7.08
N ASP A 147 -2.82 12.20 -7.43
CA ASP A 147 -2.61 13.41 -6.64
C ASP A 147 -3.42 13.33 -5.33
N LEU A 148 -4.69 12.91 -5.44
CA LEU A 148 -5.58 12.74 -4.29
C LEU A 148 -4.99 11.79 -3.24
N LEU A 149 -4.51 10.60 -3.64
CA LEU A 149 -3.92 9.65 -2.69
C LEU A 149 -2.65 10.21 -2.05
N THR A 150 -1.87 10.98 -2.80
CA THR A 150 -0.69 11.67 -2.27
C THR A 150 -1.09 12.71 -1.22
N ASP A 151 -2.09 13.54 -1.50
CA ASP A 151 -2.60 14.55 -0.57
C ASP A 151 -3.18 13.92 0.70
N LEU A 152 -3.93 12.82 0.57
CA LEU A 152 -4.44 12.06 1.72
C LEU A 152 -3.31 11.48 2.57
N SER A 153 -2.26 10.95 1.94
CA SER A 153 -1.06 10.47 2.63
C SER A 153 -0.34 11.58 3.39
N LEU A 154 -0.14 12.74 2.78
CA LEU A 154 0.50 13.88 3.43
C LEU A 154 -0.36 14.40 4.60
N ALA A 155 -1.66 14.53 4.41
CA ALA A 155 -2.58 14.95 5.45
C ALA A 155 -2.58 14.00 6.66
N TRP A 156 -2.49 12.68 6.42
CA TRP A 156 -2.37 11.71 7.51
C TRP A 156 -1.02 11.82 8.23
N LEU A 157 0.09 11.99 7.49
CA LEU A 157 1.41 12.18 8.08
C LEU A 157 1.47 13.44 8.95
N ASP A 158 0.86 14.55 8.51
CA ASP A 158 0.76 15.79 9.29
C ASP A 158 -0.12 15.64 10.56
N SER A 159 -1.02 14.65 10.57
CA SER A 159 -1.87 14.34 11.71
C SER A 159 -1.22 13.39 12.74
N CYS A 160 -0.09 12.76 12.40
CA CYS A 160 0.58 11.82 13.29
C CYS A 160 1.06 12.52 14.57
N GLU A 161 0.75 11.94 15.73
CA GLU A 161 0.95 12.60 17.03
C GLU A 161 2.22 12.11 17.74
N GLY A 162 2.96 13.07 18.31
CA GLY A 162 4.08 12.82 19.22
C GLY A 162 5.24 12.03 18.61
N ASP A 163 6.04 11.40 19.48
CA ASP A 163 7.22 10.64 19.07
C ASP A 163 6.92 9.16 18.74
N ARG A 164 5.64 8.79 18.58
CA ARG A 164 5.27 7.42 18.20
C ARG A 164 5.66 7.19 16.74
N PRO A 165 6.37 6.09 16.41
CA PRO A 165 6.73 5.82 15.04
C PRO A 165 5.47 5.54 14.21
N PHE A 166 5.53 5.75 12.90
CA PHE A 166 4.41 5.49 12.00
C PHE A 166 4.74 4.47 10.91
N PHE A 167 3.70 3.80 10.42
CA PHE A 167 3.70 2.95 9.25
C PHE A 167 2.62 3.42 8.29
N LEU A 168 3.02 3.86 7.11
CA LEU A 168 2.14 4.19 6.01
C LEU A 168 2.34 3.18 4.87
N TYR A 169 1.26 2.52 4.48
CA TYR A 169 1.18 1.72 3.26
C TYR A 169 0.36 2.43 2.20
#